data_AF-A0A3N2C0P4-F1
#
_entry.id   AF-A0A3N2C0P4-F1
#
_cell.length_a   1.000
_cell.length_b   1.000
_cell.length_c   1.000
_cell.angle_alpha   90.00
_cell.angle_beta   90.00
_cell.angle_gamma   90.00
#
_symmetry.space_group_name_H-M   'P 1'
#
loop_
_entity.id
_entity.type
_entity.pdbx_description
1 polymer ?
#
loop_
_entity_poly.entity_id
_entity_poly.type
_entity_poly.pdbx_seq_one_letter_code
_entity_poly.pdbx_strand_id
1 'polypeptide(L)'
;MLKLVLDCDVDVAWRALRSPAVLRELYSPVMGLEALDADGFPTIWEPGAHRVRVKAAGAIPVGDQIIDLEFIERRDGTRILHDQGDPVSGPLSKLAGWDHQMAVARDKHDPTKTLYRDRLVITGAIAPLYWYPLWATWQWRGARIKALAPSWAYDPPLPGDEEDDEVGATVEGAI
;
A
#
# COMPACT_ATOMS: atom_id res chain seq x y z
N MET A 1 7.12 13.45 6.68
CA MET A 1 6.91 12.17 7.39
C MET A 1 5.50 12.16 7.97
N LEU A 2 4.77 11.06 7.80
CA LEU A 2 3.51 10.77 8.47
C LEU A 2 3.74 9.75 9.58
N LYS A 3 2.92 9.85 10.63
CA LYS A 3 2.88 8.89 11.74
C LYS A 3 1.43 8.70 12.15
N LEU A 4 0.93 7.47 12.06
CA LEU A 4 -0.48 7.14 12.25
C LEU A 4 -0.58 5.88 13.11
N VAL A 5 -1.67 5.75 13.87
CA VAL A 5 -2.10 4.47 14.43
C VAL A 5 -3.23 3.95 13.54
N LEU A 6 -3.07 2.72 13.06
CA LEU A 6 -4.02 2.05 12.17
C LEU A 6 -4.81 1.01 12.94
N ASP A 7 -6.08 0.91 12.63
CA ASP A 7 -7.01 -0.02 13.28
C ASP A 7 -6.99 -1.38 12.57
N CYS A 8 -5.84 -2.05 12.64
CA CYS A 8 -5.62 -3.41 12.15
C CYS A 8 -4.36 -4.00 12.81
N ASP A 9 -4.28 -5.33 12.87
CA ASP A 9 -3.07 -6.01 13.32
C ASP A 9 -1.88 -5.74 12.38
N VAL A 10 -0.68 -5.76 12.95
CA VAL A 10 0.57 -5.45 12.26
C VAL A 10 0.82 -6.35 11.05
N ASP A 11 0.40 -7.63 11.09
CA ASP A 11 0.56 -8.58 9.99
C ASP A 11 -0.39 -8.27 8.84
N VAL A 12 -1.61 -7.83 9.15
CA VAL A 12 -2.58 -7.34 8.18
C VAL A 12 -2.06 -6.08 7.50
N ALA A 13 -1.55 -5.12 8.28
CA ALA A 13 -0.96 -3.90 7.73
C ALA A 13 0.25 -4.20 6.84
N TRP A 14 1.11 -5.14 7.24
CA TRP A 14 2.28 -5.53 6.45
C TRP A 14 1.89 -6.17 5.11
N ARG A 15 0.92 -7.09 5.11
CA ARG A 15 0.37 -7.67 3.89
C ARG A 15 -0.24 -6.59 2.99
N ALA A 16 -0.99 -5.64 3.55
CA ALA A 16 -1.62 -4.57 2.80
C ALA A 16 -0.58 -3.63 2.14
N LEU A 17 0.51 -3.27 2.83
CA LEU A 17 1.59 -2.48 2.25
C LEU A 17 2.28 -3.18 1.08
N ARG A 18 2.32 -4.51 1.11
CA ARG A 18 2.87 -5.33 0.03
C ARG A 18 1.85 -5.67 -1.06
N SER A 19 0.63 -5.12 -1.03
CA SER A 19 -0.37 -5.40 -2.07
C SER A 19 -0.42 -4.28 -3.13
N PRO A 20 -0.17 -4.59 -4.42
CA PRO A 20 -0.37 -3.61 -5.50
C PRO A 20 -1.82 -3.15 -5.62
N ALA A 21 -2.79 -4.03 -5.28
CA ALA A 21 -4.21 -3.70 -5.29
C ALA A 21 -4.52 -2.61 -4.25
N VAL A 22 -4.02 -2.74 -3.02
CA VAL A 22 -4.16 -1.72 -1.97
C VAL A 22 -3.50 -0.41 -2.39
N LEU A 23 -2.29 -0.46 -2.99
CA LEU A 23 -1.62 0.74 -3.50
C LEU A 23 -2.48 1.50 -4.52
N ARG A 24 -3.10 0.78 -5.46
CA ARG A 24 -3.99 1.36 -6.47
C ARG A 24 -5.25 1.95 -5.83
N GLU A 25 -5.84 1.25 -4.87
CA GLU A 25 -7.04 1.73 -4.17
C GLU A 25 -6.80 3.01 -3.36
N LEU A 26 -5.63 3.13 -2.73
CA LEU A 26 -5.26 4.32 -1.95
C LEU A 26 -5.29 5.60 -2.80
N TYR A 27 -4.97 5.48 -4.08
CA TYR A 27 -4.87 6.61 -4.99
C TYR A 27 -6.08 6.80 -5.90
N SER A 28 -6.94 5.79 -6.02
CA SER A 28 -8.20 5.88 -6.75
C SER A 28 -9.17 6.89 -6.10
N PRO A 29 -9.98 7.63 -6.88
CA PRO A 29 -9.98 7.70 -8.36
C PRO A 29 -9.00 8.75 -8.92
N VAL A 30 -8.24 9.44 -8.07
CA VAL A 30 -7.44 10.61 -8.45
C VAL A 30 -6.20 10.23 -9.26
N MET A 31 -5.57 9.10 -8.93
CA MET A 31 -4.48 8.52 -9.70
C MET A 31 -4.69 7.01 -9.90
N GLY A 32 -4.21 6.51 -11.02
CA GLY A 32 -4.13 5.09 -11.33
C GLY A 32 -2.68 4.67 -11.54
N LEU A 33 -2.40 3.39 -11.24
CA LEU A 33 -1.15 2.74 -11.60
C LEU A 33 -1.45 1.62 -12.59
N GLU A 34 -0.64 1.54 -13.64
CA GLU A 34 -0.63 0.49 -14.65
C GLU A 34 0.74 -0.18 -14.62
N ALA A 35 0.77 -1.51 -14.54
CA ALA A 35 2.02 -2.26 -14.66
C ALA A 35 2.52 -2.20 -16.11
N LEU A 36 3.82 -2.00 -16.28
CA LEU A 36 4.47 -2.02 -17.59
C LEU A 36 5.16 -3.36 -17.87
N ASP A 37 5.29 -4.21 -16.86
CA ASP A 37 5.82 -5.56 -16.98
C ASP A 37 4.76 -6.49 -17.61
N ALA A 38 5.20 -7.47 -18.38
CA ALA A 38 4.32 -8.32 -19.21
C ALA A 38 3.30 -9.12 -18.38
N ASP A 39 3.68 -9.52 -17.17
CA ASP A 39 2.85 -10.31 -16.26
C ASP A 39 1.88 -9.45 -15.42
N GLY A 40 1.91 -8.13 -15.60
CA GLY A 40 1.06 -7.20 -14.86
C GLY A 40 1.50 -7.01 -13.40
N PHE A 41 0.55 -6.62 -12.54
CA PHE A 41 0.82 -6.50 -11.10
C PHE A 41 0.78 -7.89 -10.45
N PRO A 42 1.75 -8.24 -9.59
CA PRO A 42 1.66 -9.45 -8.78
C PRO A 42 0.54 -9.31 -7.74
N THR A 43 0.19 -10.41 -7.05
CA THR A 43 -0.74 -10.32 -5.91
C THR A 43 -0.07 -9.64 -4.70
N ILE A 44 1.22 -9.93 -4.52
CA ILE A 44 2.08 -9.39 -3.47
C ILE A 44 3.37 -8.90 -4.13
N TRP A 45 3.85 -7.72 -3.72
CA TRP A 45 5.14 -7.20 -4.11
C TRP A 45 6.28 -8.09 -3.58
N GLU A 46 7.16 -8.46 -4.50
CA GLU A 46 8.44 -9.09 -4.21
C GLU A 46 9.58 -8.05 -4.26
N PRO A 47 10.74 -8.34 -3.64
CA PRO A 47 11.90 -7.45 -3.74
C PRO A 47 12.32 -7.20 -5.19
N GLY A 48 12.90 -6.02 -5.43
CA GLY A 48 13.43 -5.61 -6.72
C GLY A 48 12.55 -4.59 -7.47
N ALA A 49 12.93 -4.34 -8.72
CA ALA A 49 12.40 -3.26 -9.54
C ALA A 49 11.12 -3.68 -10.30
N HIS A 50 10.06 -2.88 -10.15
CA HIS A 50 8.77 -3.01 -10.83
C HIS A 50 8.47 -1.74 -11.61
N ARG A 51 8.16 -1.86 -12.90
CA ARG A 51 7.92 -0.69 -13.76
C ARG A 51 6.45 -0.37 -13.82
N VAL A 52 6.10 0.87 -13.48
CA VAL A 52 4.71 1.34 -13.47
C VAL A 52 4.54 2.63 -14.26
N ARG A 53 3.35 2.77 -14.86
CA ARG A 53 2.86 4.03 -15.39
C ARG A 53 1.85 4.64 -14.43
N VAL A 54 2.04 5.91 -14.13
CA VAL A 54 1.12 6.72 -13.35
C VAL A 54 0.16 7.43 -14.28
N LYS A 55 -1.15 7.36 -13.98
CA LYS A 55 -2.21 8.05 -14.71
C LYS A 55 -2.95 9.01 -13.78
N ALA A 56 -3.18 10.25 -14.21
CA ALA A 56 -4.12 11.15 -13.56
C ALA A 56 -5.57 10.77 -13.91
N ALA A 57 -6.46 10.84 -12.93
CA ALA A 57 -7.86 10.40 -13.01
C ALA A 57 -8.01 8.98 -13.60
N GLY A 58 -7.00 8.12 -13.41
CA GLY A 58 -6.94 6.76 -13.96
C GLY A 58 -6.76 6.65 -15.47
N ALA A 59 -6.76 7.75 -16.22
CA ALA A 59 -6.80 7.73 -17.70
C ALA A 59 -5.62 8.43 -18.37
N ILE A 60 -5.15 9.56 -17.85
CA ILE A 60 -4.18 10.42 -18.54
C ILE A 60 -2.77 10.08 -18.05
N PRO A 61 -1.86 9.54 -18.88
CA PRO A 61 -0.48 9.26 -18.47
C PRO A 61 0.24 10.54 -18.01
N VAL A 62 0.84 10.50 -16.81
CA VAL A 62 1.59 11.65 -16.27
C VAL A 62 3.08 11.36 -16.04
N GLY A 63 3.47 10.09 -16.06
CA GLY A 63 4.87 9.67 -15.96
C GLY A 63 4.99 8.18 -15.69
N ASP A 64 6.19 7.66 -15.91
CA ASP A 64 6.58 6.29 -15.58
C ASP A 64 7.52 6.32 -14.37
N GLN A 65 7.43 5.31 -13.51
CA GLN A 65 8.27 5.14 -12.32
C GLN A 65 8.82 3.72 -12.26
N ILE A 66 10.02 3.58 -11.70
CA ILE A 66 10.50 2.32 -11.17
C ILE A 66 10.19 2.34 -9.68
N ILE A 67 9.55 1.29 -9.17
CA ILE A 67 9.41 1.02 -7.75
C ILE A 67 10.42 -0.07 -7.42
N ASP A 68 11.48 0.23 -6.68
CA ASP A 68 12.54 -0.72 -6.36
C ASP A 68 12.51 -1.07 -4.87
N LEU A 69 12.00 -2.27 -4.57
CA LEU A 69 11.58 -2.63 -3.22
C LEU A 69 12.61 -3.47 -2.48
N GLU A 70 12.93 -3.04 -1.27
CA GLU A 70 13.61 -3.82 -0.25
C GLU A 70 12.69 -3.96 0.98
N PHE A 71 12.73 -5.14 1.62
CA PHE A 71 12.00 -5.40 2.86
C PHE A 71 12.98 -5.66 4.00
N ILE A 72 12.87 -4.86 5.07
CA ILE A 72 13.77 -4.91 6.21
C ILE A 72 12.98 -5.21 7.48
N GLU A 73 13.37 -6.24 8.21
CA GLU A 73 12.85 -6.53 9.55
C GLU A 73 13.89 -6.19 10.62
N ARG A 74 13.46 -5.42 11.61
CA ARG A 74 14.29 -5.02 12.75
C ARG A 74 14.06 -5.97 13.92
N ARG A 75 15.04 -6.05 14.83
CA ARG A 75 14.99 -6.90 16.04
C ARG A 75 13.79 -6.61 16.95
N ASP A 76 13.23 -5.41 16.89
CA ASP A 76 12.06 -5.00 17.66
C ASP A 76 10.72 -5.34 16.98
N GLY A 77 10.75 -6.08 15.87
CA GLY A 77 9.57 -6.47 15.10
C GLY A 77 9.07 -5.38 14.13
N THR A 78 9.77 -4.25 14.02
CA THR A 78 9.44 -3.24 13.00
C THR A 78 9.76 -3.78 11.62
N ARG A 79 8.78 -3.76 10.71
CA ARG A 79 8.95 -4.13 9.30
C ARG A 79 8.89 -2.89 8.43
N ILE A 80 9.86 -2.76 7.54
CA ILE A 80 10.06 -1.58 6.68
C ILE A 80 10.01 -2.03 5.23
N LEU A 81 9.15 -1.41 4.46
CA LEU A 81 9.18 -1.40 2.99
C LEU A 81 9.96 -0.15 2.58
N HIS A 82 11.06 -0.35 1.87
CA HIS A 82 11.90 0.72 1.36
C HIS A 82 11.85 0.70 -0.17
N ASP A 83 11.33 1.77 -0.76
CA ASP A 83 11.33 2.03 -2.19
C ASP A 83 12.47 3.01 -2.51
N GLN A 84 13.46 2.51 -3.25
CA GLN A 84 14.65 3.22 -3.73
C GLN A 84 14.59 3.45 -5.24
N GLY A 85 13.41 3.29 -5.86
CA GLY A 85 13.23 3.46 -7.28
C GLY A 85 13.28 4.93 -7.72
N ASP A 86 13.12 5.14 -9.02
CA ASP A 86 13.27 6.46 -9.64
C ASP A 86 12.07 6.81 -10.53
N PRO A 87 11.64 8.09 -10.53
CA PRO A 87 10.77 8.60 -11.59
C PRO A 87 11.51 8.62 -12.92
N VAL A 88 11.04 7.85 -13.91
CA VAL A 88 11.68 7.67 -15.22
C VAL A 88 11.25 8.75 -16.21
N SER A 89 10.00 9.18 -16.15
CA SER A 89 9.46 10.21 -17.04
C SER A 89 8.42 11.10 -16.35
N GLY A 90 8.00 12.16 -17.04
CA GLY A 90 7.02 13.11 -16.51
C GLY A 90 7.64 14.16 -15.58
N PRO A 91 6.83 14.95 -14.87
CA PRO A 91 7.33 16.05 -14.05
C PRO A 91 8.30 15.59 -12.95
N LEU A 92 8.06 14.41 -12.35
CA LEU A 92 8.88 13.91 -11.24
C LEU A 92 10.29 13.47 -11.66
N SER A 93 10.53 13.14 -12.94
CA SER A 93 11.85 12.72 -13.43
C SER A 93 12.91 13.82 -13.43
N LYS A 94 12.54 15.04 -13.01
CA LYS A 94 13.45 16.16 -12.78
C LYS A 94 14.05 16.17 -11.37
N LEU A 95 13.54 15.33 -10.46
CA LEU A 95 14.11 15.14 -9.13
C LEU A 95 15.44 14.38 -9.25
N ALA A 96 16.36 14.63 -8.33
CA ALA A 96 17.67 13.97 -8.32
C ALA A 96 17.69 12.68 -7.49
N GLY A 97 16.60 12.39 -6.78
CA GLY A 97 16.47 11.18 -5.98
C GLY A 97 15.13 11.10 -5.27
N TRP A 98 14.73 9.85 -5.03
CA TRP A 98 13.51 9.45 -4.38
C TRP A 98 13.82 8.35 -3.37
N ASP A 99 13.55 8.59 -2.10
CA ASP A 99 13.80 7.65 -1.01
C ASP A 99 12.54 7.56 -0.15
N HIS A 100 11.75 6.51 -0.35
CA HIS A 100 10.46 6.31 0.31
C HIS A 100 10.49 5.09 1.24
N GLN A 101 10.24 5.34 2.52
CA GLN A 101 10.18 4.30 3.53
C GLN A 101 8.82 4.27 4.21
N MET A 102 8.21 3.10 4.25
CA MET A 102 7.01 2.81 5.03
C MET A 102 7.32 1.77 6.08
N ALA A 103 7.01 2.05 7.34
CA ALA A 103 7.27 1.15 8.45
C ALA A 103 5.99 0.83 9.23
N VAL A 104 5.86 -0.44 9.63
CA VAL A 104 4.81 -0.92 10.53
C VAL A 104 5.44 -1.60 11.74
N ALA A 105 4.86 -1.33 12.91
CA ALA A 105 5.17 -1.98 14.16
C ALA A 105 3.90 -2.09 14.99
N ARG A 106 3.86 -2.96 16.01
CA ARG A 106 2.76 -2.95 16.99
C ARG A 106 2.71 -1.59 17.69
N ASP A 107 1.52 -1.06 17.89
CA ASP A 107 1.38 0.15 18.69
C ASP A 107 1.74 -0.12 20.15
N LYS A 108 2.41 0.85 20.78
CA LYS A 108 2.92 0.69 22.16
C LYS A 108 1.82 0.80 23.21
N HIS A 109 0.72 1.47 22.88
CA HIS A 109 -0.40 1.70 23.78
C HIS A 109 -1.50 0.65 23.57
N ASP A 110 -1.64 0.15 22.35
CA ASP A 110 -2.59 -0.90 21.99
C ASP A 110 -1.96 -1.93 21.02
N PRO A 111 -1.49 -3.09 21.51
CA PRO A 111 -0.81 -4.09 20.67
C PRO A 111 -1.66 -4.73 19.56
N THR A 112 -2.99 -4.52 19.58
CA THR A 112 -3.91 -4.94 18.52
C THR A 112 -3.91 -4.00 17.32
N LYS A 113 -3.31 -2.81 17.48
CA LYS A 113 -3.21 -1.77 16.46
C LYS A 113 -1.79 -1.67 15.91
N THR A 114 -1.70 -1.01 14.76
CA THR A 114 -0.43 -0.83 14.06
C THR A 114 0.05 0.62 14.16
N LEU A 115 1.26 0.83 14.65
CA LEU A 115 2.00 2.07 14.44
C LEU A 115 2.55 2.09 13.01
N TYR A 116 2.01 2.97 12.18
CA TYR A 116 2.46 3.19 10.80
C TYR A 116 3.27 4.48 10.68
N ARG A 117 4.37 4.43 9.93
CA ARG A 117 5.19 5.59 9.56
C ARG A 117 5.45 5.61 8.08
N ASP A 118 5.40 6.79 7.49
CA ASP A 118 5.68 7.01 6.07
C ASP A 118 6.63 8.20 5.92
N ARG A 119 7.80 7.99 5.32
CA ARG A 119 8.82 9.00 5.09
C ARG A 119 9.19 8.98 3.62
N LEU A 120 8.96 10.10 2.94
CA LEU A 120 9.57 10.40 1.65
C LEU A 120 10.66 11.46 1.84
N VAL A 121 11.82 11.20 1.24
CA VAL A 121 12.89 12.17 1.02
C VAL A 121 13.04 12.33 -0.49
N ILE A 122 12.98 13.58 -0.96
CA ILE A 122 13.27 13.94 -2.34
C ILE A 122 14.48 14.88 -2.38
N THR A 123 15.30 14.77 -3.41
CA THR A 123 16.51 15.59 -3.57
C THR A 123 16.54 16.29 -4.92
N GLY A 124 17.44 17.27 -5.05
CA GLY A 124 17.66 18.05 -6.28
C GLY A 124 17.21 19.51 -6.17
N ALA A 125 17.69 20.33 -7.11
CA ALA A 125 17.50 21.79 -7.08
C ALA A 125 16.02 22.22 -7.15
N ILE A 126 15.19 21.39 -7.79
CA ILE A 126 13.76 21.63 -7.97
C ILE A 126 12.87 20.99 -6.89
N ALA A 127 13.43 20.20 -5.97
CA ALA A 127 12.68 19.52 -4.91
C ALA A 127 11.76 20.46 -4.09
N PRO A 128 12.17 21.70 -3.73
CA PRO A 128 11.29 22.63 -3.01
C PRO A 128 10.00 22.97 -3.77
N LEU A 129 10.01 22.95 -5.11
CA LEU A 129 8.81 23.21 -5.93
C LEU A 129 7.77 22.09 -5.81
N TYR A 130 8.22 20.86 -5.54
CA TYR A 130 7.35 19.70 -5.38
C TYR A 130 6.83 19.53 -3.96
N TRP A 131 7.28 20.36 -3.01
CA TRP A 131 6.91 20.24 -1.61
C TRP A 131 5.39 20.24 -1.40
N TYR A 132 4.68 21.27 -1.88
CA TYR A 132 3.22 21.37 -1.66
C TYR A 132 2.43 20.25 -2.34
N PRO A 133 2.66 19.92 -3.64
CA PRO A 133 1.98 18.81 -4.28
C PRO A 133 2.20 17.47 -3.58
N LEU A 134 3.45 17.15 -3.22
CA LEU A 134 3.77 15.89 -2.54
C LEU A 134 3.24 15.87 -1.11
N TRP A 135 3.31 16.99 -0.39
CA TRP A 135 2.72 17.09 0.94
C TRP A 135 1.21 16.80 0.91
N ALA A 136 0.48 17.41 -0.02
CA ALA A 136 -0.96 17.19 -0.18
C ALA A 136 -1.26 15.72 -0.52
N THR A 137 -0.48 15.14 -1.43
CA THR A 137 -0.58 13.72 -1.81
C THR A 137 -0.32 12.80 -0.61
N TRP A 138 0.65 13.14 0.24
CA TRP A 138 0.93 12.40 1.48
C TRP A 138 -0.22 12.52 2.48
N GLN A 139 -0.79 13.72 2.68
CA GLN A 139 -1.95 13.87 3.57
C GLN A 139 -3.15 13.05 3.07
N TRP A 140 -3.43 13.08 1.77
CA TRP A 140 -4.45 12.25 1.13
C TRP A 140 -4.20 10.77 1.39
N ARG A 141 -2.99 10.29 1.10
CA ARG A 141 -2.59 8.90 1.34
C ARG A 141 -2.79 8.51 2.80
N GLY A 142 -2.35 9.34 3.74
CA GLY A 142 -2.51 9.08 5.18
C GLY A 142 -3.97 8.96 5.61
N ALA A 143 -4.85 9.83 5.07
CA ALA A 143 -6.28 9.75 5.31
C ALA A 143 -6.90 8.46 4.73
N ARG A 144 -6.53 8.10 3.50
CA ARG A 144 -6.99 6.87 2.84
C ARG A 144 -6.52 5.61 3.57
N ILE A 145 -5.27 5.56 4.01
CA ILE A 145 -4.73 4.45 4.81
C ILE A 145 -5.52 4.28 6.10
N LYS A 146 -5.79 5.37 6.84
CA LYS A 146 -6.61 5.30 8.06
C LYS A 146 -8.02 4.78 7.80
N ALA A 147 -8.64 5.19 6.70
CA ALA A 147 -9.99 4.78 6.34
C ALA A 147 -10.08 3.31 5.91
N LEU A 148 -9.07 2.80 5.19
CA LEU A 148 -9.08 1.43 4.65
C LEU A 148 -8.46 0.40 5.60
N ALA A 149 -7.62 0.80 6.55
CA ALA A 149 -6.96 -0.13 7.46
C ALA A 149 -7.91 -1.13 8.17
N PRO A 150 -9.08 -0.72 8.70
CA PRO A 150 -10.02 -1.65 9.32
C PRO A 150 -10.52 -2.76 8.37
N SER A 151 -10.62 -2.48 7.08
CA SER A 151 -11.14 -3.45 6.09
C SER A 151 -10.06 -4.38 5.54
N TRP A 152 -8.78 -4.14 5.82
CA TRP A 152 -7.71 -5.00 5.29
C TRP A 152 -7.74 -6.42 5.83
N ALA A 153 -8.33 -6.64 7.02
CA ALA A 153 -8.47 -7.97 7.60
C ALA A 153 -9.57 -8.82 6.92
N TYR A 154 -10.40 -8.21 6.08
CA TYR A 154 -11.47 -8.90 5.39
C TYR A 154 -10.90 -9.79 4.26
N ASP A 155 -11.06 -11.10 4.41
CA ASP A 155 -11.01 -12.04 3.30
C ASP A 155 -12.45 -12.21 2.77
N PRO A 156 -12.72 -11.95 1.48
CA PRO A 156 -14.01 -12.26 0.90
C PRO A 156 -14.21 -13.79 0.91
N PRO A 157 -15.44 -14.28 1.18
CA PRO A 157 -15.73 -15.70 1.09
C PRO A 157 -15.38 -16.22 -0.31
N LEU A 158 -14.75 -17.39 -0.38
CA LEU A 158 -14.46 -18.01 -1.67
C LEU A 158 -15.77 -18.54 -2.25
N PRO A 159 -15.94 -18.54 -3.59
CA PRO A 159 -17.08 -19.19 -4.21
C PRO A 159 -17.07 -20.69 -3.84
N GLY A 160 -17.92 -21.09 -2.89
CA GLY A 160 -17.99 -22.45 -2.35
C GLY A 160 -18.16 -22.54 -0.83
N ASP A 161 -17.92 -21.45 -0.09
CA ASP A 161 -18.00 -21.46 1.38
C ASP A 161 -19.46 -21.39 1.93
N GLU A 162 -20.47 -21.26 1.05
CA GLU A 162 -21.89 -21.11 1.45
C GLU A 162 -22.67 -22.44 1.55
N GLU A 163 -22.11 -23.59 1.14
CA GLU A 163 -22.89 -24.85 1.02
C GLU A 163 -22.91 -25.75 2.29
N ASP A 164 -22.07 -25.50 3.30
CA ASP A 164 -21.89 -26.46 4.41
C ASP A 164 -22.77 -26.22 5.67
N ASP A 165 -23.47 -25.09 5.78
CA ASP A 165 -24.20 -24.73 7.02
C ASP A 165 -25.66 -25.25 7.07
N GLU A 166 -26.24 -25.77 5.99
CA GLU A 166 -27.67 -26.16 5.94
C GLU A 166 -27.97 -27.66 6.18
N VAL A 167 -26.98 -28.57 6.18
CA VAL A 167 -27.28 -30.02 6.19
C VAL A 167 -27.33 -30.65 7.59
N GLY A 168 -26.96 -29.92 8.65
CA GLY A 168 -26.85 -30.48 10.01
C GLY A 168 -28.13 -30.49 10.86
N ALA A 169 -29.19 -29.80 10.46
CA ALA A 169 -30.35 -29.55 11.32
C ALA A 169 -31.66 -30.08 10.74
N THR A 170 -31.82 -31.39 10.59
CA THR A 170 -33.15 -32.06 10.60
C THR A 170 -33.04 -33.60 10.51
N VAL A 171 -32.68 -34.29 11.60
CA VAL A 171 -33.24 -35.63 11.88
C VAL A 171 -33.31 -35.89 13.39
N GLU A 172 -34.23 -35.22 14.10
CA GLU A 172 -34.81 -35.78 15.32
C GLU A 172 -36.32 -35.51 15.30
N GLY A 173 -37.11 -36.56 15.10
CA GLY A 173 -38.55 -36.52 15.34
C GLY A 173 -39.42 -37.14 14.24
N ALA A 174 -39.51 -38.46 14.20
CA ALA A 174 -40.72 -39.15 13.73
C ALA A 174 -40.79 -40.58 14.32
N ILE A 175 -41.58 -40.66 15.40
CA ILE A 175 -42.49 -41.74 15.86
C ILE A 175 -42.19 -43.17 15.40
#